data_AF-A0A7V9L4A0-F1
#
_entry.id   AF-A0A7V9L4A0-F1
#
_cell.length_a   1.000
_cell.length_b   1.000
_cell.length_c   1.000
_cell.angle_alpha   90.00
_cell.angle_beta   90.00
_cell.angle_gamma   90.00
#
_symmetry.space_group_name_H-M   'P 1'
#
loop_
_entity.id
_entity.type
_entity.pdbx_description
1 polymer ?
#
loop_
_entity_poly.entity_id
_entity_poly.type
_entity_poly.pdbx_seq_one_letter_code
_entity_poly.pdbx_strand_id
1 'polypeptide(L)'
;FGDLAVTVQPVRTAANQVWIFHGSAKGIATTPSTKLSRDGARAGFGDGIASVGDLDGDKRDDLVIVSPCARFDVKAGSCVGGTAYVFVGSASGLRAQPVATLAPPRKNFSVAGSALSTLGDSDGDKHPDFAYGAYVYRGGKGGIVDAKPPSL
;
A
#
# COMPACT_ATOMS: atom_id res chain seq x y z
N PHE A 1 12.04 -2.89 -17.51
CA PHE A 1 11.71 -4.24 -17.00
C PHE A 1 10.89 -4.04 -15.74
N GLY A 2 9.92 -4.91 -15.46
CA GLY A 2 9.09 -4.76 -14.25
C GLY A 2 9.83 -5.20 -13.00
N ASP A 3 9.63 -4.46 -11.91
CA ASP A 3 10.14 -4.81 -10.59
C ASP A 3 9.16 -5.76 -9.86
N LEU A 4 9.63 -6.42 -8.80
CA LEU A 4 8.83 -7.34 -7.98
C LEU A 4 8.73 -6.83 -6.54
N ALA A 5 7.52 -6.78 -5.99
CA ALA A 5 7.28 -6.51 -4.58
C ALA A 5 6.80 -7.78 -3.87
N VAL A 6 7.38 -8.08 -2.70
CA VAL A 6 7.06 -9.29 -1.91
C VAL A 6 6.83 -8.92 -0.45
N THR A 7 5.70 -9.35 0.11
CA THR A 7 5.46 -9.26 1.56
C THR A 7 6.21 -10.36 2.28
N VAL A 8 6.98 -9.98 3.29
CA VAL A 8 7.77 -10.88 4.13
C VAL A 8 7.33 -10.70 5.58
N GLN A 9 6.95 -11.81 6.22
CA GLN A 9 6.73 -11.85 7.66
C GLN A 9 7.96 -12.51 8.33
N PRO A 10 8.92 -11.73 8.83
CA PRO A 10 10.18 -12.30 9.34
C PRO A 10 9.96 -13.18 10.57
N VAL A 11 9.09 -12.75 11.50
CA VAL A 11 8.59 -13.55 12.63
C VAL A 11 7.21 -13.05 13.06
N ARG A 12 6.42 -13.89 13.75
CA ARG A 12 5.05 -13.55 14.20
C ARG A 12 4.96 -12.32 15.12
N THR A 13 6.06 -11.94 15.75
CA THR A 13 6.18 -10.83 16.71
C THR A 13 6.79 -9.57 16.13
N ALA A 14 7.21 -9.60 14.86
CA ALA A 14 7.76 -8.45 14.16
C ALA A 14 6.71 -7.86 13.20
N ALA A 15 6.92 -6.61 12.83
CA ALA A 15 6.18 -5.99 11.74
C ALA A 15 6.42 -6.74 10.43
N ASN A 16 5.39 -6.80 9.58
CA ASN A 16 5.57 -7.26 8.22
C ASN A 16 6.44 -6.28 7.45
N GLN A 17 7.14 -6.80 6.45
CA GLN A 17 7.98 -6.03 5.54
C GLN A 17 7.49 -6.20 4.12
N VAL A 18 7.75 -5.20 3.28
CA VAL A 18 7.61 -5.31 1.82
C VAL A 18 8.98 -5.10 1.21
N TRP A 19 9.45 -6.09 0.46
CA TRP A 19 10.75 -6.07 -0.20
C TRP A 19 10.56 -5.86 -1.69
N ILE A 20 11.31 -4.92 -2.25
CA ILE A 20 11.31 -4.60 -3.68
C ILE A 20 12.56 -5.17 -4.32
N PHE A 21 12.41 -5.85 -5.45
CA PHE A 21 13.49 -6.42 -6.24
C PHE A 21 13.45 -5.86 -7.65
N HIS A 22 14.58 -5.35 -8.14
CA HIS A 22 14.64 -4.79 -9.49
C HIS A 22 14.58 -5.85 -10.57
N GLY A 23 13.80 -5.58 -11.62
CA GLY A 23 13.83 -6.34 -12.86
C GLY A 23 14.89 -5.84 -13.82
N SER A 24 15.44 -6.76 -14.60
CA SER A 24 16.41 -6.45 -15.65
C SER A 24 16.28 -7.43 -16.81
N ALA A 25 17.08 -7.21 -17.86
CA ALA A 25 17.24 -8.19 -18.96
C ALA A 25 17.71 -9.56 -18.47
N LYS A 26 18.37 -9.64 -17.30
CA LYS A 26 18.85 -10.87 -16.68
C LYS A 26 17.82 -11.53 -15.75
N GLY A 27 16.62 -10.96 -15.64
CA GLY A 27 15.58 -11.37 -14.71
C GLY A 27 15.49 -10.48 -13.46
N ILE A 28 14.78 -10.98 -12.43
CA ILE A 28 14.59 -10.32 -11.14
C ILE A 28 15.86 -10.49 -10.29
N ALA A 29 16.32 -9.40 -9.66
CA ALA A 29 17.43 -9.42 -8.73
C ALA A 29 17.17 -10.36 -7.54
N THR A 30 18.22 -11.00 -7.02
CA THR A 30 18.11 -11.88 -5.85
C THR A 30 18.27 -11.14 -4.52
N THR A 31 18.73 -9.88 -4.57
CA THR A 31 18.83 -8.99 -3.42
C THR A 31 17.82 -7.87 -3.54
N PRO A 32 17.03 -7.58 -2.49
CA PRO A 32 16.07 -6.49 -2.56
C PRO A 32 16.78 -5.13 -2.60
N SER A 33 16.29 -4.24 -3.46
CA SER A 33 16.76 -2.86 -3.55
C SER A 33 16.20 -1.98 -2.44
N THR A 34 14.93 -2.22 -2.05
CA THR A 34 14.26 -1.49 -0.97
C THR A 34 13.58 -2.47 -0.02
N LYS A 35 13.67 -2.20 1.28
CA LYS A 35 12.95 -2.93 2.33
C LYS A 35 12.10 -1.94 3.12
N LEU A 36 10.79 -2.08 3.04
CA LEU A 36 9.82 -1.25 3.73
C LEU A 36 9.29 -1.99 4.95
N SER A 37 9.13 -1.28 6.05
CA SER A 37 8.46 -1.77 7.25
C SER A 37 7.62 -0.63 7.82
N ARG A 38 6.39 -0.97 8.21
CA ARG A 38 5.46 -0.05 8.86
C ARG A 38 4.69 -0.78 9.95
N ASP A 39 4.20 0.02 10.89
CA ASP A 39 3.32 -0.39 11.98
C ASP A 39 3.89 -1.48 12.90
N GLY A 40 3.07 -1.93 13.86
CA GLY A 40 3.43 -2.98 14.79
C GLY A 40 3.22 -4.39 14.24
N ALA A 41 3.64 -5.38 15.01
CA ALA A 41 3.31 -6.78 14.71
C ALA A 41 1.79 -6.96 14.61
N ARG A 42 1.34 -7.79 13.65
CA ARG A 42 -0.08 -8.06 13.35
C ARG A 42 -0.85 -6.91 12.70
N ALA A 43 -0.19 -5.81 12.34
CA ALA A 43 -0.78 -4.73 11.56
C ALA A 43 -1.18 -5.16 10.14
N GLY A 44 -0.41 -6.09 9.58
CA GLY A 44 -0.64 -6.60 8.23
C GLY A 44 -0.13 -5.66 7.13
N PHE A 45 0.87 -4.82 7.40
CA PHE A 45 1.52 -4.06 6.32
C PHE A 45 1.94 -5.00 5.17
N GLY A 46 1.54 -4.67 3.94
CA GLY A 46 1.73 -5.55 2.80
C GLY A 46 0.63 -6.61 2.60
N ASP A 47 -0.52 -6.48 3.28
CA ASP A 47 -1.71 -7.34 3.02
C ASP A 47 -2.26 -7.15 1.61
N GLY A 48 -2.10 -5.94 1.06
CA GLY A 48 -2.31 -5.63 -0.34
C GLY A 48 -1.21 -4.72 -0.87
N ILE A 49 -0.77 -5.01 -2.08
CA ILE A 49 0.23 -4.25 -2.82
C ILE A 49 -0.30 -4.09 -4.24
N ALA A 50 -0.32 -2.86 -4.75
CA ALA A 50 -0.71 -2.58 -6.12
C ALA A 50 0.21 -1.53 -6.73
N SER A 51 0.67 -1.78 -7.96
CA SER A 51 1.18 -0.70 -8.80
C SER A 51 -0.01 0.10 -9.31
N VAL A 52 0.08 1.42 -9.23
CA VAL A 52 -1.04 2.33 -9.55
C VAL A 52 -0.73 3.29 -10.70
N GLY A 53 0.33 2.98 -11.47
CA GLY A 53 0.87 3.86 -12.49
C GLY A 53 1.66 5.02 -11.88
N ASP A 54 1.97 6.01 -12.71
CA ASP A 54 2.80 7.17 -12.39
C ASP A 54 1.94 8.32 -11.85
N LEU A 55 1.79 8.43 -10.54
CA LEU A 55 0.93 9.41 -9.87
C LEU A 55 1.58 10.81 -9.81
N ASP A 56 2.91 10.91 -9.87
CA ASP A 56 3.64 12.19 -9.81
C ASP A 56 4.18 12.68 -11.17
N GLY A 57 3.92 11.94 -12.25
CA GLY A 57 4.26 12.34 -13.61
C GLY A 57 5.77 12.20 -13.94
N ASP A 58 6.53 11.46 -13.13
CA ASP A 58 7.97 11.29 -13.29
C ASP A 58 8.37 10.16 -14.28
N LYS A 59 7.36 9.52 -14.86
CA LYS A 59 7.40 8.37 -15.78
C LYS A 59 7.84 7.06 -15.14
N ARG A 60 7.59 6.87 -13.86
CA ARG A 60 7.85 5.62 -13.14
C ARG A 60 6.61 5.21 -12.38
N ASP A 61 6.37 3.90 -12.35
CA ASP A 61 5.22 3.38 -11.64
C ASP A 61 5.39 3.55 -10.13
N ASP A 62 4.32 4.02 -9.50
CA ASP A 62 4.17 4.16 -8.06
C ASP A 62 3.48 2.94 -7.46
N LEU A 63 3.59 2.84 -6.13
CA LEU A 63 3.13 1.68 -5.38
C LEU A 63 2.24 2.11 -4.21
N VAL A 64 1.06 1.49 -4.13
CA VAL A 64 0.21 1.53 -2.95
C VAL A 64 0.41 0.26 -2.15
N ILE A 65 0.69 0.42 -0.86
CA ILE A 65 0.77 -0.69 0.10
C ILE A 65 -0.24 -0.42 1.19
N VAL A 66 -1.08 -1.40 1.50
CA VAL A 66 -2.05 -1.28 2.58
C VAL A 66 -1.63 -2.03 3.83
N SER A 67 -2.07 -1.49 4.95
CA SER A 67 -2.02 -2.10 6.28
C SER A 67 -3.46 -2.15 6.79
N PRO A 68 -4.09 -3.33 6.89
CA PRO A 68 -5.48 -3.45 7.32
C PRO A 68 -5.72 -2.90 8.72
N CYS A 69 -4.68 -2.77 9.54
CA CYS A 69 -4.76 -2.15 10.85
C CYS A 69 -3.41 -1.56 11.28
N ALA A 70 -3.39 -0.35 11.85
CA ALA A 70 -2.21 0.14 12.56
C ALA A 70 -2.02 -0.61 13.89
N ARG A 71 -3.13 -1.00 14.52
CA ARG A 71 -3.15 -1.81 15.75
C ARG A 71 -4.34 -2.77 15.77
N PHE A 72 -4.09 -3.97 16.28
CA PHE A 72 -5.14 -4.93 16.60
C PHE A 72 -5.52 -4.81 18.08
N ASP A 73 -6.74 -4.37 18.38
CA ASP A 73 -7.27 -4.37 19.75
C ASP A 73 -7.75 -5.79 20.10
N VAL A 74 -6.94 -6.48 20.90
CA VAL A 74 -7.24 -7.85 21.34
C VAL A 74 -8.47 -7.95 22.24
N LYS A 75 -8.81 -6.89 22.99
CA LYS A 75 -9.98 -6.88 23.89
C LYS A 75 -11.27 -6.66 23.11
N ALA A 76 -11.25 -5.72 22.18
CA ALA A 76 -12.38 -5.44 21.31
C ALA A 76 -12.50 -6.46 20.15
N GLY A 77 -11.46 -7.25 19.89
CA GLY A 77 -11.41 -8.18 18.77
C GLY A 77 -11.50 -7.48 17.42
N SER A 78 -10.98 -6.25 17.34
CA SER A 78 -11.18 -5.33 16.22
C SER A 78 -9.90 -4.62 15.81
N CYS A 79 -9.78 -4.36 14.51
CA CYS A 79 -8.76 -3.53 13.91
C CYS A 79 -9.07 -2.04 14.09
N VAL A 80 -8.04 -1.22 14.32
CA VAL A 80 -8.18 0.24 14.36
C VAL A 80 -7.09 0.86 13.49
N GLY A 81 -7.46 1.89 12.74
CA GLY A 81 -6.53 2.67 11.93
C GLY A 81 -5.94 1.89 10.76
N GLY A 82 -6.76 1.17 9.99
CA GLY A 82 -6.30 0.70 8.68
C GLY A 82 -5.77 1.87 7.85
N THR A 83 -4.79 1.64 6.99
CA THR A 83 -4.08 2.71 6.28
C THR A 83 -3.61 2.23 4.91
N ALA A 84 -3.76 3.08 3.89
CA ALA A 84 -3.07 2.91 2.61
C ALA A 84 -1.89 3.89 2.53
N TYR A 85 -0.72 3.40 2.15
CA TYR A 85 0.50 4.18 2.00
C TYR A 85 0.86 4.28 0.52
N VAL A 86 1.11 5.50 0.05
CA VAL A 86 1.52 5.75 -1.33
C VAL A 86 3.02 5.99 -1.36
N PHE A 87 3.74 5.19 -2.13
CA PHE A 87 5.18 5.31 -2.34
C PHE A 87 5.44 5.59 -3.81
N VAL A 88 6.22 6.63 -4.10
CA VAL A 88 6.54 6.96 -5.48
C VAL A 88 7.80 6.26 -5.95
N GLY A 89 7.81 5.95 -7.25
CA GLY A 89 8.99 5.55 -7.98
C GLY A 89 10.08 6.63 -7.95
N SER A 90 11.29 6.24 -8.32
CA SER A 90 12.36 7.19 -8.61
C SER A 90 13.42 6.53 -9.49
N ALA A 91 14.35 7.32 -10.02
CA ALA A 91 15.47 6.79 -10.80
C ALA A 91 16.33 5.77 -10.03
N SER A 92 16.33 5.86 -8.69
CA SER A 92 17.03 4.92 -7.79
C SER A 92 16.14 3.79 -7.26
N GLY A 93 14.92 3.63 -7.79
CA GLY A 93 13.92 2.69 -7.30
C GLY A 93 12.88 3.33 -6.39
N LEU A 94 12.06 2.50 -5.73
CA LEU A 94 10.96 2.98 -4.89
C LEU A 94 11.46 3.79 -3.69
N ARG A 95 10.91 4.99 -3.45
CA ARG A 95 11.25 5.81 -2.28
C ARG A 95 10.83 5.10 -0.99
N ALA A 96 11.69 5.12 0.02
CA ALA A 96 11.44 4.38 1.27
C ALA A 96 10.40 5.05 2.21
N GLN A 97 10.12 6.34 1.99
CA GLN A 97 9.10 7.07 2.73
C GLN A 97 7.88 7.28 1.83
N PRO A 98 6.66 7.07 2.35
CA PRO A 98 5.46 7.32 1.60
C PRO A 98 5.29 8.83 1.43
N VAL A 99 4.81 9.23 0.26
CA VAL A 99 4.46 10.62 -0.05
C VAL A 99 3.06 10.97 0.48
N ALA A 100 2.19 9.96 0.63
CA ALA A 100 0.86 10.12 1.17
C ALA A 100 0.46 8.93 2.06
N THR A 101 -0.40 9.22 3.03
CA THR A 101 -0.99 8.23 3.94
C THR A 101 -2.49 8.47 3.98
N LEU A 102 -3.25 7.50 3.52
CA LEU A 102 -4.69 7.59 3.35
C LEU A 102 -5.38 6.77 4.42
N ALA A 103 -6.07 7.46 5.33
CA ALA A 103 -6.90 6.84 6.35
C ALA A 103 -8.28 6.51 5.78
N PRO A 104 -8.93 5.44 6.25
CA PRO A 104 -10.30 5.16 5.89
C PRO A 104 -11.24 6.23 6.48
N PRO A 105 -12.47 6.37 5.96
CA PRO A 105 -13.41 7.42 6.37
C PRO A 105 -13.77 7.40 7.87
N ARG A 106 -13.53 6.28 8.57
CA ARG A 106 -13.77 6.14 10.01
C ARG A 106 -12.63 5.38 10.67
N LYS A 107 -12.27 5.78 11.90
CA LYS A 107 -11.12 5.24 12.64
C LYS A 107 -11.20 3.72 12.91
N ASN A 108 -12.39 3.15 12.98
CA ASN A 108 -12.63 1.73 13.23
C ASN A 108 -12.71 0.89 11.94
N PHE A 109 -12.39 1.47 10.79
CA PHE A 109 -12.35 0.73 9.53
C PHE A 109 -10.96 0.13 9.33
N SER A 110 -10.96 -1.07 8.78
CA SER A 110 -9.82 -1.70 8.14
C SER A 110 -9.77 -1.29 6.67
N VAL A 111 -8.56 -1.36 6.09
CA VAL A 111 -8.36 -1.32 4.65
C VAL A 111 -8.25 -2.75 4.14
N ALA A 112 -8.93 -3.07 3.04
CA ALA A 112 -8.88 -4.40 2.42
C ALA A 112 -7.78 -4.46 1.36
N GLY A 113 -6.76 -5.30 1.57
CA GLY A 113 -5.75 -5.56 0.54
C GLY A 113 -6.31 -6.16 -0.75
N SER A 114 -7.39 -6.93 -0.64
CA SER A 114 -8.08 -7.53 -1.79
C SER A 114 -8.92 -6.56 -2.63
N ALA A 115 -9.07 -5.30 -2.19
CA ALA A 115 -9.90 -4.31 -2.85
C ALA A 115 -9.07 -3.09 -3.28
N LEU A 116 -7.88 -3.31 -3.81
CA LEU A 116 -7.08 -2.30 -4.48
C LEU A 116 -7.30 -2.38 -5.99
N SER A 117 -7.53 -1.25 -6.64
CA SER A 117 -7.75 -1.19 -8.09
C SER A 117 -7.25 0.12 -8.67
N THR A 118 -6.64 0.06 -9.85
CA THR A 118 -6.30 1.23 -10.66
C THR A 118 -7.55 1.73 -11.37
N LEU A 119 -7.82 3.03 -11.30
CA LEU A 119 -8.96 3.64 -12.00
C LEU A 119 -8.55 4.35 -13.29
N GLY A 120 -7.25 4.59 -13.47
CA GLY A 120 -6.78 5.49 -14.52
C GLY A 120 -7.13 6.94 -14.17
N ASP A 121 -6.89 7.87 -15.09
CA ASP A 121 -7.20 9.29 -14.88
C ASP A 121 -8.73 9.51 -14.92
N SER A 122 -9.35 9.53 -13.74
CA SER A 122 -10.79 9.62 -13.56
C SER A 122 -11.27 11.06 -13.42
N ASP A 123 -10.40 11.98 -12.98
CA ASP A 123 -10.69 13.41 -12.82
C ASP A 123 -10.20 14.30 -13.99
N GLY A 124 -9.43 13.75 -14.92
CA GLY A 124 -8.98 14.40 -16.15
C GLY A 124 -7.73 15.25 -15.99
N ASP A 125 -6.96 15.06 -14.90
CA ASP A 125 -5.77 15.85 -14.60
C ASP A 125 -4.45 15.27 -15.15
N LYS A 126 -4.54 14.16 -15.89
CA LYS A 126 -3.44 13.41 -16.52
C LYS A 126 -2.58 12.59 -15.58
N HIS A 127 -2.96 12.46 -14.31
CA HIS A 127 -2.36 11.50 -13.37
C HIS A 127 -3.39 10.40 -13.09
N PRO A 128 -2.97 9.12 -13.03
CA PRO A 128 -3.89 8.04 -12.74
C PRO A 128 -4.43 8.15 -11.31
N ASP A 129 -5.69 7.77 -11.12
CA ASP A 129 -6.33 7.60 -9.83
C ASP A 129 -6.42 6.12 -9.45
N PHE A 130 -6.66 5.85 -8.18
CA PHE A 130 -6.83 4.49 -7.67
C PHE A 130 -7.91 4.40 -6.59
N ALA A 131 -8.45 3.19 -6.43
CA ALA A 131 -9.42 2.86 -5.42
C ALA A 131 -8.83 1.91 -4.37
N TYR A 132 -9.25 2.09 -3.11
CA TYR A 132 -9.04 1.11 -2.05
C TYR A 132 -10.33 0.84 -1.26
N GLY A 133 -10.55 -0.43 -0.91
CA GLY A 133 -11.67 -0.84 -0.09
C GLY A 133 -11.42 -0.56 1.40
N ALA A 134 -12.45 -0.05 2.07
CA ALA A 134 -12.45 0.10 3.52
C ALA A 134 -13.71 -0.55 4.12
N TYR A 135 -13.55 -1.29 5.22
CA TYR A 135 -14.63 -2.07 5.83
C TYR A 135 -14.53 -2.13 7.35
N VAL A 136 -15.63 -2.48 8.01
CA VAL A 136 -15.63 -2.73 9.46
C VAL A 136 -15.35 -4.21 9.71
N TYR A 137 -14.38 -4.49 10.58
CA TYR A 137 -14.08 -5.85 11.03
C TYR A 137 -15.34 -6.48 11.67
N ARG A 138 -15.75 -7.68 11.20
CA ARG A 138 -16.97 -8.42 11.61
C ARG A 138 -18.32 -7.84 11.13
N GLY A 139 -18.50 -7.69 9.82
CA GLY A 139 -19.83 -7.69 9.18
C GLY A 139 -20.52 -6.33 9.03
N GLY A 140 -19.80 -5.22 9.20
CA GLY A 140 -20.33 -3.90 8.85
C GLY A 140 -20.19 -3.59 7.36
N LYS A 141 -21.05 -2.68 6.87
CA LYS A 141 -20.99 -2.14 5.49
C LYS A 141 -19.58 -1.60 5.19
N GLY A 142 -19.02 -1.96 4.05
CA GLY A 142 -17.80 -1.38 3.50
C GLY A 142 -18.09 -0.36 2.40
N GLY A 143 -17.04 0.29 1.91
CA GLY A 143 -17.10 1.19 0.76
C GLY A 143 -15.78 1.19 -0.01
N ILE A 144 -15.85 1.63 -1.27
CA ILE A 144 -14.67 1.94 -2.09
C ILE A 144 -14.35 3.42 -1.89
N VAL A 145 -13.09 3.72 -1.64
CA VAL A 145 -12.57 5.08 -1.56
C VAL A 145 -11.74 5.32 -2.82
N ASP A 146 -12.18 6.26 -3.63
CA ASP A 146 -11.36 6.86 -4.69
C ASP A 146 -10.31 7.76 -4.06
N ALA A 147 -9.08 7.66 -4.53
CA ALA A 147 -7.91 8.19 -3.87
C ALA A 147 -6.91 8.78 -4.86
N LYS A 148 -6.48 9.98 -4.51
CA LYS A 148 -5.36 10.69 -5.12
C LYS A 148 -4.42 11.18 -4.02
N PRO A 149 -3.09 11.09 -4.20
CA PRO A 149 -2.15 11.69 -3.26
C PRO A 149 -2.36 13.21 -3.20
N PRO A 150 -2.31 13.84 -2.01
CA PRO A 150 -2.38 15.30 -1.91
C PRO A 150 -1.16 15.95 -2.58
N SER A 151 -1.39 16.80 -3.58
CA SER A 151 -0.41 17.64 -4.28
C SER A 151 0.97 16.97 -4.45
N LEU A 152 1.06 16.04 -5.40
CA LEU A 152 2.32 15.65 -6.04
C LEU A 152 2.69 16.65 -7.14
#